data_AF-A0A0S6X1X3-F1
#
_entry.id   AF-A0A0S6X1X3-F1
#
_cell.length_a   1.000
_cell.length_b   1.000
_cell.length_c   1.000
_cell.angle_alpha   90.00
_cell.angle_beta   90.00
_cell.angle_gamma   90.00
#
_symmetry.space_group_name_H-M   'P 1'
#
loop_
_entity.id
_entity.type
_entity.pdbx_description
1 polymer ?
#
loop_
_entity_poly.entity_id
_entity_poly.type
_entity_poly.pdbx_seq_one_letter_code
_entity_poly.pdbx_strand_id
1 'polypeptide(L)'
;MENTDWPFTIQHRQKDFSQEFRVSSDPDARLRWMAGGSYLWAKGYEGYAQLYFFSGLSSDFSSTSENETWGGFFGLSYDLTDTITIDLDGRYQSDTIMSRDGATDVIGYEKTYNNFLPRVSVQRG
;
A
#
# COMPACT_ATOMS: atom_id res chain seq x y z
N MET A 1 -7.20 31.91 9.28
CA MET A 1 -7.88 30.71 8.75
C MET A 1 -9.07 31.23 7.99
N GLU A 2 -8.96 31.31 6.67
CA GLU A 2 -10.00 31.88 5.82
C GLU A 2 -10.49 30.74 4.92
N ASN A 3 -11.65 30.20 5.26
CA ASN A 3 -12.36 29.23 4.42
C ASN A 3 -13.07 30.04 3.34
N THR A 4 -12.55 29.98 2.12
CA THR A 4 -13.26 30.49 0.97
C THR A 4 -14.15 29.36 0.43
N ASP A 5 -15.42 29.39 0.82
CA ASP A 5 -16.44 28.45 0.35
C ASP A 5 -16.93 28.87 -1.04
N TRP A 6 -16.32 28.30 -2.07
CA TRP A 6 -16.87 28.31 -3.43
C TRP A 6 -17.79 27.09 -3.62
N PRO A 7 -18.89 27.20 -4.39
CA PRO A 7 -19.96 26.20 -4.44
C PRO A 7 -19.62 24.88 -5.17
N PHE A 8 -18.34 24.56 -5.38
CA PHE A 8 -17.89 23.35 -6.08
C PHE A 8 -16.65 22.70 -5.42
N THR A 9 -16.55 22.71 -4.09
CA THR A 9 -15.40 22.12 -3.39
C THR A 9 -15.46 20.59 -3.44
N ILE A 10 -14.75 19.99 -4.39
CA ILE A 10 -14.31 18.59 -4.30
C ILE A 10 -13.27 18.54 -3.18
N GLN A 11 -13.69 18.15 -1.98
CA GLN A 11 -12.77 18.01 -0.86
C GLN A 11 -12.12 16.63 -0.91
N HIS A 12 -10.90 16.56 -1.43
CA HIS A 12 -10.05 15.38 -1.38
C HIS A 12 -9.07 15.52 -0.21
N ARG A 13 -9.16 14.65 0.79
CA ARG A 13 -8.20 14.60 1.90
C ARG A 13 -7.61 13.21 2.02
N GLN A 14 -6.28 13.11 1.85
CA GLN A 14 -5.54 11.88 2.00
C GLN A 14 -4.68 11.93 3.27
N LYS A 15 -4.65 10.82 4.01
CA LYS A 15 -3.71 10.57 5.10
C LYS A 15 -3.03 9.24 4.85
N ASP A 16 -1.73 9.17 5.08
CA ASP A 16 -0.95 7.96 4.92
C ASP A 16 0.10 7.81 6.03
N PHE A 17 0.46 6.56 6.28
CA PHE A 17 1.55 6.17 7.16
C PHE A 17 2.20 4.92 6.59
N SER A 18 3.54 4.89 6.59
CA SER A 18 4.28 3.69 6.22
C SER A 18 5.51 3.52 7.08
N GLN A 19 5.88 2.26 7.30
CA GLN A 19 7.08 1.88 8.02
C GLN A 19 7.66 0.61 7.42
N GLU A 20 8.99 0.56 7.33
CA GLU A 20 9.71 -0.65 6.93
C GLU A 20 10.85 -0.91 7.90
N PHE A 21 11.04 -2.18 8.24
CA PHE A 21 12.20 -2.65 9.00
C PHE A 21 12.93 -3.73 8.20
N ARG A 22 14.27 -3.66 8.21
CA ARG A 22 15.13 -4.55 7.43
C ARG A 22 16.39 -4.92 8.21
N VAL A 23 16.78 -6.19 8.10
CA VAL A 23 18.04 -6.74 8.60
C VAL A 23 18.77 -7.40 7.45
N SER A 24 20.09 -7.24 7.43
CA SER A 24 20.97 -7.90 6.45
C SER A 24 22.21 -8.45 7.14
N SER A 25 22.78 -9.49 6.54
CA SER A 25 24.08 -10.04 6.91
C SER A 25 25.24 -9.12 6.52
N ASP A 26 26.45 -9.57 6.86
CA ASP A 26 27.69 -9.02 6.34
C ASP A 26 27.72 -9.10 4.79
N PRO A 27 28.03 -8.00 4.08
CA PRO A 27 28.19 -7.97 2.63
C PRO A 27 29.33 -8.85 2.09
N ASP A 28 30.38 -9.08 2.88
CA ASP A 28 31.58 -9.82 2.44
C ASP A 28 31.49 -11.32 2.71
N ALA A 29 30.39 -11.78 3.31
CA ALA A 29 30.15 -13.20 3.56
C ALA A 29 29.85 -13.97 2.25
N ARG A 30 30.29 -15.23 2.19
CA ARG A 30 29.94 -16.16 1.08
C ARG A 30 28.44 -16.45 1.00
N LEU A 31 27.76 -16.42 2.15
CA LEU A 31 26.31 -16.46 2.25
C LEU A 31 25.83 -15.10 2.73
N ARG A 32 25.14 -14.37 1.86
CA ARG A 32 24.49 -13.10 2.17
C ARG A 32 23.00 -13.32 2.31
N TRP A 33 22.39 -12.64 3.25
CA TRP A 33 20.95 -12.69 3.41
C TRP A 33 20.40 -11.34 3.82
N MET A 34 19.15 -11.10 3.45
CA MET A 34 18.37 -9.98 3.93
C MET A 34 16.94 -10.41 4.20
N ALA A 35 16.31 -9.82 5.20
CA ALA A 35 14.91 -10.02 5.47
C ALA A 35 14.31 -8.74 6.05
N GLY A 36 13.02 -8.54 5.82
CA GLY A 36 12.33 -7.37 6.32
C GLY A 36 10.83 -7.48 6.20
N GLY A 37 10.18 -6.47 6.78
CA GLY A 37 8.73 -6.32 6.75
C GLY A 37 8.35 -4.87 6.61
N SER A 38 7.22 -4.63 5.95
CA SER A 38 6.67 -3.31 5.70
C SER A 38 5.20 -3.25 6.09
N TYR A 39 4.79 -2.12 6.65
CA TYR A 39 3.41 -1.78 6.90
C TYR A 39 3.09 -0.48 6.18
N LEU A 40 1.94 -0.43 5.52
CA LEU A 40 1.39 0.78 4.94
C LEU A 40 -0.09 0.87 5.30
N TRP A 41 -0.50 2.07 5.68
CA TRP A 41 -1.89 2.43 5.91
C TRP A 41 -2.18 3.74 5.20
N ALA A 42 -3.27 3.81 4.45
CA ALA A 42 -3.71 5.03 3.78
C ALA A 42 -5.23 5.17 3.89
N LYS A 43 -5.70 6.39 4.12
CA LYS A 43 -7.12 6.74 4.19
C LYS A 43 -7.39 7.99 3.36
N GLY A 44 -8.26 7.85 2.37
CA GLY A 44 -8.75 8.91 1.50
C GLY A 44 -10.20 9.25 1.81
N TYR A 45 -10.52 10.53 1.82
CA TYR A 45 -11.88 11.05 1.91
C TYR A 45 -12.25 11.73 0.60
N GLU A 46 -13.39 11.37 0.04
CA GLU A 46 -13.96 11.99 -1.15
C GLU A 46 -15.39 12.45 -0.85
N GLY A 47 -15.65 13.74 -1.05
CA GLY A 47 -16.99 14.33 -0.96
C GLY A 47 -17.39 14.94 -2.31
N TYR A 48 -18.59 14.62 -2.78
CA TYR A 48 -19.16 15.15 -4.02
C TYR A 48 -20.56 15.72 -3.75
N ALA A 49 -20.77 16.96 -4.13
CA ALA A 49 -22.07 17.61 -4.11
C ALA A 49 -22.54 17.82 -5.55
N GLN A 50 -23.73 17.29 -5.89
CA GLN A 50 -24.31 17.46 -7.22
C GLN A 50 -25.61 18.25 -7.12
N LEU A 51 -25.64 19.41 -7.81
CA LEU A 51 -26.83 20.24 -7.94
C LEU A 51 -27.59 19.87 -9.23
N TYR A 52 -28.83 19.41 -9.12
CA TYR A 52 -29.71 19.21 -10.27
C TYR A 52 -30.52 20.49 -10.52
N PHE A 53 -29.97 21.37 -11.37
CA PHE A 53 -30.50 22.72 -11.63
C PHE A 53 -31.96 22.78 -12.12
N PHE A 54 -32.52 21.70 -12.66
CA PHE A 54 -33.90 21.65 -13.17
C PHE A 54 -34.92 21.03 -12.22
N SER A 55 -34.49 20.34 -11.17
CA SER A 55 -35.39 19.67 -10.21
C SER A 55 -35.34 20.24 -8.79
N GLY A 56 -34.36 21.11 -8.50
CA GLY A 56 -34.15 21.66 -7.15
C GLY A 56 -33.66 20.63 -6.13
N LEU A 57 -33.39 19.39 -6.55
CA LEU A 57 -32.77 18.38 -5.71
C LEU A 57 -31.26 18.59 -5.64
N SER A 58 -30.74 18.53 -4.42
CA SER A 58 -29.32 18.36 -4.14
C SER A 58 -29.10 16.95 -3.60
N SER A 59 -28.03 16.30 -4.05
CA SER A 59 -27.56 15.04 -3.48
C SER A 59 -26.09 15.20 -3.11
N ASP A 60 -25.79 14.91 -1.85
CA ASP A 60 -24.44 14.89 -1.31
C ASP A 60 -24.04 13.42 -1.08
N PHE A 61 -22.94 13.01 -1.71
CA PHE A 61 -22.35 11.70 -1.52
C PHE A 61 -20.96 11.87 -0.95
N SER A 62 -20.64 11.10 0.09
CA SER A 62 -19.28 11.03 0.61
C SER A 62 -18.88 9.58 0.79
N SER A 63 -17.65 9.27 0.39
CA SER A 63 -17.05 7.96 0.59
C SER A 63 -15.68 8.13 1.23
N THR A 64 -15.31 7.11 2.00
CA THR A 64 -13.99 7.02 2.61
C THR A 64 -13.36 5.72 2.14
N SER A 65 -12.23 5.82 1.45
CA SER A 65 -11.44 4.64 1.06
C SER A 65 -10.30 4.46 2.06
N GLU A 66 -10.09 3.24 2.50
CA GLU A 66 -8.99 2.89 3.39
C GLU A 66 -8.24 1.69 2.80
N ASN A 67 -6.92 1.74 2.83
CA ASN A 67 -6.04 0.72 2.31
C ASN A 67 -5.00 0.36 3.36
N GLU A 68 -4.86 -0.92 3.62
CA GLU A 68 -3.87 -1.46 4.55
C GLU A 68 -3.05 -2.55 3.84
N THR A 69 -1.74 -2.39 3.83
CA THR A 69 -0.82 -3.32 3.18
C THR A 69 0.21 -3.83 4.19
N TRP A 70 0.26 -5.14 4.35
CA TRP A 70 1.34 -5.84 5.05
C TRP A 70 2.24 -6.53 4.05
N GLY A 71 3.55 -6.31 4.17
CA GLY A 71 4.56 -6.91 3.31
C GLY A 71 5.64 -7.60 4.12
N GLY A 72 6.10 -8.74 3.62
CA GLY A 72 7.28 -9.45 4.14
C GLY A 72 8.18 -9.82 2.97
N PHE A 73 9.49 -9.71 3.15
CA PHE A 73 10.45 -10.09 2.12
C PHE A 73 11.69 -10.74 2.70
N PHE A 74 12.29 -11.62 1.92
CA PHE A 74 13.60 -12.21 2.20
C PHE A 74 14.39 -12.36 0.89
N GLY A 75 15.71 -12.37 1.03
CA GLY A 75 16.66 -12.64 -0.04
C GLY A 75 17.83 -13.42 0.52
N LEU A 76 18.28 -14.41 -0.24
CA LEU A 76 19.45 -15.24 0.03
C LEU A 76 20.35 -15.20 -1.20
N SER A 77 21.63 -14.90 -1.01
CA SER A 77 22.64 -14.98 -2.07
C SER A 77 23.79 -15.85 -1.61
N TYR A 78 24.23 -16.78 -2.44
CA TYR A 78 25.31 -17.70 -2.12
C TYR A 78 26.32 -17.81 -3.25
N ASP A 79 27.60 -17.66 -2.93
CA ASP A 79 28.70 -17.85 -3.87
C ASP A 79 29.05 -19.33 -4.00
N LEU A 80 28.53 -19.95 -5.07
CA LEU A 80 28.85 -21.34 -5.41
C LEU A 80 30.35 -21.50 -5.73
N THR A 81 30.93 -20.52 -6.40
CA THR A 81 32.34 -20.42 -6.76
C THR A 81 32.77 -18.96 -6.72
N ASP A 82 34.06 -18.68 -6.94
CA ASP A 82 34.59 -17.30 -7.00
C ASP A 82 34.00 -16.45 -8.15
N THR A 83 33.24 -17.07 -9.06
CA THR A 83 32.64 -16.41 -10.23
C THR A 83 31.15 -16.68 -10.39
N ILE A 84 30.54 -17.54 -9.57
CA ILE A 84 29.12 -17.91 -9.71
C ILE A 84 28.39 -17.67 -8.40
N THR A 85 27.35 -16.86 -8.45
CA THR A 85 26.45 -16.56 -7.34
C THR A 85 25.03 -17.01 -7.69
N ILE A 86 24.34 -17.63 -6.75
CA ILE A 86 22.91 -17.93 -6.83
C ILE A 86 22.16 -17.03 -5.88
N ASP A 87 21.03 -16.49 -6.34
CA ASP A 87 20.10 -15.70 -5.54
C ASP A 87 18.73 -16.37 -5.46
N LEU A 88 18.13 -16.32 -4.29
CA LEU A 88 16.76 -16.73 -4.01
C LEU A 88 16.07 -15.63 -3.22
N ASP A 89 15.04 -15.03 -3.81
CA ASP A 89 14.24 -13.98 -3.19
C ASP A 89 12.79 -14.42 -3.06
N GLY A 90 12.12 -13.90 -2.04
CA GLY A 90 10.68 -14.05 -1.88
C GLY A 90 10.05 -12.82 -1.25
N ARG A 91 8.89 -12.43 -1.78
CA ARG A 91 8.08 -11.36 -1.21
C ARG A 91 6.64 -11.81 -1.06
N TYR A 92 6.10 -11.62 0.13
CA TYR A 92 4.68 -11.77 0.43
C TYR A 92 4.06 -10.39 0.65
N GLN A 93 2.84 -10.20 0.14
CA GLN A 93 2.08 -8.99 0.36
C GLN A 93 0.60 -9.33 0.58
N SER A 94 -0.01 -8.68 1.57
CA SER A 94 -1.44 -8.74 1.89
C SER A 94 -1.99 -7.33 1.83
N ASP A 95 -2.89 -7.08 0.87
CA ASP A 95 -3.52 -5.79 0.62
C ASP A 95 -5.01 -5.87 0.97
N THR A 96 -5.42 -5.12 1.99
CA THR A 96 -6.80 -4.98 2.41
C THR A 96 -7.35 -3.64 1.95
N ILE A 97 -8.40 -3.68 1.15
CA ILE A 97 -9.12 -2.50 0.68
C ILE A 97 -10.46 -2.43 1.39
N MET A 98 -10.70 -1.32 2.05
CA MET A 98 -11.93 -1.00 2.76
C MET A 98 -12.60 0.22 2.13
N SER A 99 -13.92 0.17 2.01
CA SER A 99 -14.76 1.32 1.69
C SER A 99 -15.74 1.56 2.83
N ARG A 100 -15.78 2.79 3.31
CA ARG A 100 -16.69 3.24 4.36
C ARG A 100 -17.60 4.32 3.80
N ASP A 101 -18.85 4.27 4.24
CA ASP A 101 -19.81 5.34 3.98
C ASP A 101 -19.36 6.62 4.70
N GLY A 102 -19.25 7.74 3.99
CA GLY A 102 -18.69 8.97 4.55
C GLY A 102 -19.60 9.67 5.58
N ALA A 103 -20.88 9.31 5.66
CA ALA A 103 -21.84 9.88 6.62
C ALA A 103 -21.95 9.05 7.91
N THR A 104 -21.74 7.72 7.84
CA THR A 104 -21.97 6.79 8.95
C THR A 104 -20.70 6.07 9.44
N ASP A 105 -19.58 6.17 8.71
CA ASP A 105 -18.29 5.47 8.96
C ASP A 105 -18.40 3.93 9.03
N VAL A 106 -19.54 3.39 8.58
CA VAL A 106 -19.80 1.94 8.49
C VAL A 106 -19.02 1.36 7.33
N ILE A 107 -18.36 0.22 7.54
CA ILE A 107 -17.69 -0.55 6.48
C ILE A 107 -18.76 -1.09 5.53
N GLY A 108 -18.81 -0.54 4.32
CA GLY A 108 -19.69 -1.01 3.25
C GLY A 108 -19.06 -2.12 2.42
N TYR A 109 -17.73 -2.17 2.36
CA TYR A 109 -16.98 -3.18 1.61
C TYR A 109 -15.60 -3.39 2.22
N GLU A 110 -15.18 -4.65 2.33
CA GLU A 110 -13.83 -5.05 2.72
C GLU A 110 -13.39 -6.22 1.84
N LYS A 111 -12.17 -6.15 1.29
CA LYS A 111 -11.58 -7.27 0.58
C LYS A 111 -10.07 -7.30 0.72
N THR A 112 -9.55 -8.49 1.02
CA THR A 112 -8.12 -8.75 1.17
C THR A 112 -7.59 -9.57 -0.01
N TYR A 113 -6.47 -9.13 -0.57
CA TYR A 113 -5.74 -9.79 -1.63
C TYR A 113 -4.36 -10.18 -1.14
N ASN A 114 -3.94 -11.40 -1.43
CA ASN A 114 -2.65 -11.92 -1.00
C ASN A 114 -1.85 -12.32 -2.22
N ASN A 115 -0.56 -11.99 -2.22
CA ASN A 115 0.36 -12.33 -3.30
C ASN A 115 1.70 -12.81 -2.76
N PHE A 116 2.22 -13.89 -3.33
CA PHE A 116 3.56 -14.39 -3.06
C PHE A 116 4.38 -14.44 -4.34
N LEU A 117 5.53 -13.77 -4.32
CA LEU A 117 6.40 -13.55 -5.47
C LEU A 117 7.78 -14.17 -5.19
N PRO A 118 8.00 -15.45 -5.53
CA PRO A 118 9.31 -16.06 -5.48
C PRO A 118 10.12 -15.69 -6.73
N ARG A 119 11.44 -15.54 -6.57
CA ARG A 119 12.38 -15.33 -7.67
C ARG A 119 13.68 -16.09 -7.42
N VAL A 120 14.26 -16.62 -8.48
CA VAL A 120 15.60 -17.24 -8.46
C VAL A 120 16.42 -16.65 -9.59
N SER A 121 17.69 -16.34 -9.35
CA SER A 121 18.65 -15.96 -10.38
C SER A 121 20.02 -16.57 -10.16
N VAL A 122 20.80 -16.61 -11.23
CA VAL A 122 22.21 -16.99 -11.22
C VAL A 122 22.98 -15.88 -11.90
N GLN A 123 24.08 -15.46 -11.29
CA GLN A 123 24.95 -14.41 -11.79
C GLN A 123 26.36 -14.94 -11.96
N ARG A 124 27.05 -14.42 -12.98
CA ARG A 124 28.46 -14.72 -13.22
C ARG A 124 29.28 -13.43 -13.15
N GLY A 125 30.24 -13.39 -12.22
CA GLY A 125 31.25 -12.33 -12.07
C GLY A 125 32.48 -12.56 -12.93
#